data_AF-A0A1S0TFR2-F1
#
_entry.id   AF-A0A1S0TFR2-F1
#
_cell.length_a   1.000
_cell.length_b   1.000
_cell.length_c   1.000
_cell.angle_alpha   90.00
_cell.angle_beta   90.00
_cell.angle_gamma   90.00
#
_symmetry.space_group_name_H-M   'P 1'
#
loop_
_entity.id
_entity.type
_entity.pdbx_description
1 polymer ?
#
loop_
_entity_poly.entity_id
_entity_poly.type
_entity_poly.pdbx_seq_one_letter_code
_entity_poly.pdbx_strand_id
1 'polypeptide(L)'
;MEGMNQKEQKPILVHGSYGIRRTAIFVITSLLIRQITETHRMSILNTAITVCKRRYGVLRLLADYRLILQSALYYAKQCDLIKNEKTFMDAIDVSECDYMLTFDPFEFQ
;
A
#
# COMPACT_ATOMS: atom_id res chain seq x y z
N MET A 1 -32.49 16.71 13.91
CA MET A 1 -31.48 15.66 14.14
C MET A 1 -31.66 14.62 13.05
N GLU A 2 -31.05 14.83 11.88
CA GLU A 2 -31.12 13.88 10.78
C GLU A 2 -30.06 12.79 11.03
N GLY A 3 -30.54 11.58 11.30
CA GLY A 3 -29.70 10.41 11.49
C GLY A 3 -28.92 10.13 10.21
N MET A 4 -27.59 10.11 10.33
CA MET A 4 -26.68 9.67 9.28
C MET A 4 -27.07 8.25 8.83
N ASN A 5 -27.71 8.15 7.66
CA ASN A 5 -28.04 6.90 7.01
C ASN A 5 -26.72 6.21 6.61
N GLN A 6 -26.20 5.33 7.47
CA GLN A 6 -25.10 4.43 7.14
C GLN A 6 -25.63 3.48 6.07
N LYS A 7 -25.43 3.82 4.79
CA LYS A 7 -25.67 2.87 3.69
C LYS A 7 -24.87 1.62 4.02
N GLU A 8 -25.54 0.48 4.24
CA GLU A 8 -24.90 -0.83 4.35
C GLU A 8 -24.11 -1.10 3.06
N GLN A 9 -22.84 -0.70 3.05
CA GLN A 9 -21.97 -0.94 1.92
C GLN A 9 -21.60 -2.42 1.91
N LYS A 10 -22.19 -3.14 0.95
CA LYS A 10 -21.82 -4.52 0.66
C LYS A 10 -20.32 -4.57 0.32
N PRO A 11 -19.60 -5.62 0.75
CA PRO A 11 -18.19 -5.77 0.43
C PRO A 11 -17.99 -5.88 -1.09
N ILE A 12 -16.91 -5.28 -1.60
CA ILE A 12 -16.54 -5.36 -3.02
C ILE A 12 -15.73 -6.64 -3.24
N LEU A 13 -16.20 -7.51 -4.15
CA LEU A 13 -15.44 -8.67 -4.58
C LEU A 13 -14.30 -8.24 -5.51
N VAL A 14 -13.06 -8.49 -5.10
CA VAL A 14 -11.87 -8.28 -5.94
C VAL A 14 -11.22 -9.64 -6.17
N HIS A 15 -10.95 -9.99 -7.42
CA HIS A 15 -10.28 -11.25 -7.77
C HIS A 15 -9.18 -11.05 -8.81
N GLY A 16 -8.35 -12.07 -8.94
CA GLY A 16 -7.35 -12.23 -9.99
C GLY A 16 -7.21 -13.72 -10.25
N SER A 17 -6.10 -14.15 -10.86
CA SER A 17 -5.90 -15.58 -11.17
C SER A 17 -5.95 -16.48 -9.92
N TYR A 18 -5.26 -16.08 -8.84
CA TYR A 18 -5.27 -16.79 -7.55
C TYR A 18 -5.91 -15.99 -6.41
N GLY A 19 -6.32 -14.74 -6.69
CA GLY A 19 -6.83 -13.84 -5.65
C GLY A 19 -5.78 -13.48 -4.58
N ILE A 20 -4.50 -13.37 -4.99
CA ILE A 20 -3.37 -13.12 -4.09
C ILE A 20 -2.62 -11.86 -4.53
N ARG A 21 -1.69 -11.96 -5.51
CA ARG A 21 -0.75 -10.87 -5.86
C ARG A 21 -1.44 -9.59 -6.33
N ARG A 22 -2.01 -9.59 -7.55
CA ARG A 22 -2.67 -8.40 -8.14
C ARG A 22 -3.85 -7.90 -7.31
N THR A 23 -4.61 -8.84 -6.75
CA THR A 23 -5.74 -8.54 -5.86
C THR A 23 -5.28 -7.79 -4.62
N ALA A 24 -4.21 -8.24 -3.97
CA ALA A 24 -3.71 -7.57 -2.78
C ALA A 24 -3.09 -6.20 -3.09
N ILE A 25 -2.36 -6.06 -4.19
CA ILE A 25 -1.85 -4.76 -4.63
C ILE A 25 -3.01 -3.76 -4.73
N PHE A 26 -4.08 -4.14 -5.44
CA PHE A 26 -5.27 -3.29 -5.55
C PHE A 26 -5.92 -2.99 -4.19
N VAL A 27 -6.15 -4.00 -3.36
CA VAL A 27 -6.83 -3.83 -2.07
C VAL A 27 -6.01 -2.95 -1.12
N ILE A 28 -4.69 -3.16 -1.03
CA ILE A 28 -3.83 -2.37 -0.15
C ILE A 28 -3.73 -0.93 -0.67
N THR A 29 -3.48 -0.73 -1.96
CA THR A 29 -3.40 0.62 -2.54
C THR A 29 -4.70 1.39 -2.38
N SER A 30 -5.86 0.76 -2.58
CA SER A 30 -7.16 1.41 -2.38
C SER A 30 -7.41 1.80 -0.92
N LEU A 31 -6.99 0.97 0.05
CA LEU A 31 -7.04 1.32 1.47
C LEU A 31 -6.13 2.50 1.80
N LEU A 32 -4.92 2.55 1.23
CA LEU A 32 -3.99 3.67 1.45
C LEU A 32 -4.51 4.97 0.83
N ILE A 33 -5.01 4.92 -0.40
CA ILE A 33 -5.65 6.07 -1.07
C ILE A 33 -6.80 6.61 -0.22
N ARG A 34 -7.64 5.72 0.33
CA ARG A 34 -8.72 6.13 1.22
C ARG A 34 -8.20 6.80 2.49
N GLN A 35 -7.20 6.23 3.15
CA GLN A 35 -6.55 6.83 4.32
C GLN A 35 -5.98 8.22 4.02
N ILE A 36 -5.29 8.38 2.90
CA ILE A 36 -4.73 9.66 2.44
C ILE A 36 -5.85 10.69 2.23
N THR A 37 -6.92 10.28 1.57
CA THR A 37 -8.04 11.17 1.21
C THR A 37 -8.83 11.61 2.44
N GLU A 38 -9.08 10.70 3.38
CA GLU A 38 -9.93 10.97 4.56
C GLU A 38 -9.16 11.60 5.73
N THR A 39 -7.88 11.25 5.90
CA THR A 39 -7.12 11.59 7.12
C THR A 39 -5.80 12.32 6.87
N HIS A 40 -5.42 12.52 5.60
CA HIS A 40 -4.13 13.07 5.18
C HIS A 40 -2.91 12.33 5.77
N ARG A 41 -3.12 11.08 6.19
CA ARG A 41 -2.10 10.18 6.76
C ARG A 41 -2.28 8.81 6.13
N MET A 42 -1.20 8.05 6.08
CA MET A 42 -1.23 6.66 5.65
C MET A 42 -0.38 5.78 6.54
N SER A 43 -0.76 4.51 6.68
CA SER A 43 0.05 3.51 7.38
C SER A 43 0.21 2.27 6.52
N ILE A 44 1.27 2.24 5.72
CA ILE A 44 1.54 1.14 4.79
C ILE A 44 1.80 -0.19 5.50
N LEU A 45 2.63 -0.19 6.56
CA LEU A 45 2.98 -1.41 7.30
C LEU A 45 1.75 -2.04 7.96
N ASN A 46 0.95 -1.25 8.68
CA ASN A 46 -0.25 -1.76 9.35
C ASN A 46 -1.29 -2.26 8.34
N THR A 47 -1.46 -1.55 7.22
CA THR A 47 -2.39 -1.95 6.16
C THR A 47 -1.95 -3.25 5.50
N ALA A 48 -0.66 -3.38 5.16
CA ALA A 48 -0.08 -4.60 4.59
C ALA A 48 -0.21 -5.80 5.54
N ILE A 49 0.19 -5.65 6.81
CA ILE A 49 0.08 -6.71 7.83
C ILE A 49 -1.38 -7.14 8.00
N THR A 50 -2.32 -6.19 8.02
CA THR A 50 -3.75 -6.50 8.15
C THR A 50 -4.26 -7.33 6.98
N VAL A 51 -3.86 -7.02 5.75
CA VAL A 51 -4.26 -7.81 4.57
C VAL A 51 -3.59 -9.18 4.57
N CYS A 52 -2.30 -9.26 4.90
CA CYS A 52 -1.57 -10.53 5.02
C CYS A 52 -2.16 -11.47 6.09
N LYS A 53 -2.68 -10.92 7.19
CA LYS A 53 -3.39 -11.70 8.22
C LYS A 53 -4.73 -12.24 7.73
N ARG A 54 -5.41 -11.57 6.79
CA ARG A 54 -6.70 -12.00 6.24
C ARG A 54 -6.57 -12.97 5.08
N ARG A 55 -5.49 -12.89 4.29
CA ARG A 55 -5.28 -13.72 3.10
C ARG A 55 -3.84 -14.18 3.02
N TYR A 56 -3.65 -15.51 3.12
CA TYR A 56 -2.34 -16.13 3.01
C TYR A 56 -1.70 -15.90 1.63
N GLY A 57 -0.37 -15.74 1.63
CA GLY A 57 0.46 -15.68 0.43
C GLY A 57 0.49 -14.31 -0.26
N VAL A 58 -0.14 -13.29 0.33
CA VAL A 58 -0.07 -11.90 -0.14
C VAL A 58 1.32 -11.30 0.12
N LEU A 59 1.75 -10.38 -0.76
CA LEU A 59 3.00 -9.61 -0.64
C LEU A 59 4.27 -10.45 -0.41
N ARG A 60 4.47 -11.49 -1.24
CA ARG A 60 5.69 -12.31 -1.20
C ARG A 60 6.90 -11.65 -1.83
N LEU A 61 6.68 -10.71 -2.76
CA LEU A 61 7.74 -10.06 -3.51
C LEU A 61 7.92 -8.63 -2.99
N LEU A 62 9.17 -8.25 -2.71
CA LEU A 62 9.51 -6.87 -2.31
C LEU A 62 9.09 -5.86 -3.39
N ALA A 63 9.20 -6.23 -4.67
CA ALA A 63 8.76 -5.41 -5.79
C ALA A 63 7.27 -5.02 -5.70
N ASP A 64 6.41 -5.92 -5.21
CA ASP A 64 4.98 -5.62 -5.06
C ASP A 64 4.74 -4.60 -3.93
N TYR A 65 5.52 -4.71 -2.84
CA TYR A 65 5.47 -3.76 -1.74
C TYR A 65 5.98 -2.37 -2.16
N ARG A 66 7.10 -2.32 -2.90
CA ARG A 66 7.65 -1.09 -3.48
C ARG A 66 6.64 -0.41 -4.40
N LEU A 67 6.01 -1.18 -5.29
CA LEU A 67 4.99 -0.67 -6.19
C LEU A 67 3.83 -0.01 -5.44
N ILE A 68 3.35 -0.63 -4.35
CA ILE A 68 2.29 -0.07 -3.51
C ILE A 68 2.75 1.23 -2.84
N LEU A 69 3.97 1.25 -2.28
CA LEU A 69 4.54 2.42 -1.62
C LEU A 69 4.66 3.60 -2.59
N GLN A 70 5.27 3.36 -3.75
CA GLN A 70 5.42 4.36 -4.80
C GLN A 70 4.05 4.89 -5.24
N SER A 71 3.10 3.99 -5.51
CA SER A 71 1.74 4.39 -5.91
C SER A 71 1.08 5.30 -4.87
N ALA A 72 1.24 4.99 -3.58
CA ALA A 72 0.68 5.80 -2.50
C ALA A 72 1.39 7.17 -2.36
N LEU A 73 2.71 7.22 -2.54
CA LEU A 73 3.48 8.47 -2.52
C LEU A 73 3.15 9.37 -3.70
N TYR A 74 3.05 8.83 -4.91
CA TYR A 74 2.62 9.57 -6.09
C TYR A 74 1.20 10.14 -5.90
N TYR A 75 0.29 9.36 -5.35
CA TYR A 75 -1.06 9.84 -5.04
C TYR A 75 -1.04 10.96 -3.98
N ALA A 76 -0.27 10.82 -2.90
CA ALA A 76 -0.14 11.86 -1.89
C ALA A 76 0.47 13.16 -2.46
N LYS A 77 1.42 13.05 -3.40
CA LYS A 77 1.98 14.18 -4.14
C LYS A 77 0.93 14.86 -5.02
N GLN A 78 0.11 14.07 -5.74
CA GLN A 78 -0.99 14.60 -6.55
C GLN A 78 -2.07 15.30 -5.71
N CYS A 79 -2.26 14.89 -4.45
CA CYS A 79 -3.15 15.56 -3.49
C CYS A 79 -2.51 16.81 -2.82
N ASP A 80 -1.36 17.29 -3.29
CA ASP A 80 -0.61 18.43 -2.73
C ASP A 80 -0.23 18.28 -1.23
N LEU A 81 -0.17 17.04 -0.73
CA LEU A 81 0.23 16.76 0.66
C LEU A 81 1.74 16.80 0.84
N ILE A 82 2.50 16.63 -0.24
CA ILE A 82 3.97 16.64 -0.23
C ILE A 82 4.46 17.88 -0.99
N LYS A 83 4.83 18.92 -0.22
CA LYS A 83 5.31 20.20 -0.76
C LYS A 83 6.79 20.20 -1.13
N ASN A 84 7.61 19.43 -0.42
CA ASN A 84 9.05 19.39 -0.64
C ASN A 84 9.39 18.40 -1.76
N GLU A 85 9.69 18.92 -2.94
CA GLU A 85 10.05 18.13 -4.13
C GLU A 85 11.32 17.30 -3.90
N LYS A 86 12.31 17.85 -3.21
CA LYS A 86 13.57 17.15 -2.95
C LYS A 86 13.34 15.92 -2.08
N THR A 87 12.61 16.09 -0.97
CA THR A 87 12.27 14.97 -0.08
C THR A 87 11.41 13.91 -0.78
N PHE A 88 10.54 14.32 -1.71
CA PHE A 88 9.77 13.38 -2.51
C PHE A 88 10.68 12.55 -3.43
N MET A 89 11.56 13.21 -4.20
CA MET A 89 12.47 12.54 -5.13
C MET A 89 13.46 11.64 -4.39
N ASP A 90 14.02 12.09 -3.26
CA ASP A 90 14.89 11.28 -2.41
C ASP A 90 14.17 10.00 -1.91
N ALA A 91 12.89 10.12 -1.54
CA ALA A 91 12.11 8.96 -1.07
C ALA A 91 11.78 7.97 -2.19
N ILE A 92 11.52 8.45 -3.42
CA ILE A 92 11.31 7.60 -4.59
C ILE A 92 12.61 6.89 -4.98
N ASP A 93 13.73 7.60 -5.00
CA ASP A 93 15.05 7.03 -5.33
C ASP A 93 15.46 5.91 -4.34
N VAL A 94 15.25 6.12 -3.04
CA VAL A 94 15.46 5.07 -2.02
C VAL A 94 14.55 3.85 -2.26
N SER A 95 13.34 4.05 -2.77
CA SER A 95 12.43 2.94 -3.09
C SER A 95 12.86 2.18 -4.36
N GLU A 96 13.55 2.83 -5.29
CA GLU A 96 14.06 2.25 -6.54
C GLU A 96 15.44 1.60 -6.37
N CYS A 97 16.20 2.04 -5.37
CA CYS A 97 17.51 1.50 -5.02
C CYS A 97 17.46 -0.03 -4.79
N ASP A 98 18.03 -0.77 -5.74
CA ASP A 98 18.13 -2.23 -5.75
C ASP A 98 19.29 -2.78 -4.89
N TYR A 99 19.81 -1.99 -3.95
CA TYR A 99 20.94 -2.37 -3.07
C TYR A 99 20.65 -3.53 -2.08
N MET A 100 19.57 -4.29 -2.26
CA MET A 100 19.16 -5.36 -1.34
C MET A 100 18.80 -6.67 -2.07
N LEU A 101 19.50 -6.99 -3.15
CA LEU A 101 19.57 -8.37 -3.68
C LEU A 101 20.54 -9.27 -2.89
N THR A 102 21.06 -8.81 -1.74
CA THR A 102 21.90 -9.61 -0.83
C THR A 102 21.31 -9.77 0.57
N PHE A 103 19.99 -9.64 0.75
CA PHE A 103 19.38 -10.13 2.00
C PHE A 103 19.06 -11.61 1.80
N ASP A 104 20.05 -12.46 2.07
CA ASP A 104 19.86 -13.91 2.14
C ASP A 104 19.02 -14.22 3.38
N PRO A 105 17.79 -14.75 3.24
CA PRO A 105 16.95 -15.09 4.38
C PRO A 105 17.49 -16.26 5.22
N PHE A 106 18.66 -16.83 4.88
CA PHE A 106 19.30 -17.94 5.60
C PHE A 106 20.52 -17.56 6.47
N GLU A 107 20.90 -16.29 6.62
CA GLU A 107 22.09 -15.92 7.42
C GLU A 107 21.91 -16.00 8.96
N PHE A 108 20.78 -16.50 9.45
CA PHE A 108 20.60 -16.87 10.86
C PHE A 108 20.12 -18.31 10.98
N GLN A 109 21.06 -19.26 10.83
CA GLN A 109 20.94 -20.61 11.36
C GLN A 109 22.28 -21.13 11.88
#